data_AF-A0A1R7QHP5-F1
#
_entry.id   AF-A0A1R7QHP5-F1
#
_cell.length_a   1.000
_cell.length_b   1.000
_cell.length_c   1.000
_cell.angle_alpha   90.00
_cell.angle_beta   90.00
_cell.angle_gamma   90.00
#
_symmetry.space_group_name_H-M   'P 1'
#
loop_
_entity.id
_entity.type
_entity.pdbx_description
1 polymer ?
#
loop_
_entity_poly.entity_id
_entity_poly.type
_entity_poly.pdbx_seq_one_letter_code
_entity_poly.pdbx_strand_id
1 'polypeptide(L)'
;MALIQSIFNTVFDLAYFMFKGSIAYARKKGVIVGEHCRIYIKSWGSEPFLIHLGNHVTVTSGVKFITHDGSTCLVYDAQGKRYQRFAPIHVGSHVFIGVNSIIMPGVTIGSNVVIGAGSVVTKDIPDNSVAIGVPAKVVTSFNDFQAKIKTTCASDSELAGIQDYTQRVQRAIELQAQKQSQL
;
A
#
# COMPACT_ATOMS: atom_id res chain seq x y z
N MET A 1 14.84 1.04 -32.35
CA MET A 1 15.30 1.95 -31.28
C MET A 1 14.44 1.87 -30.01
N ALA A 2 13.11 2.04 -30.08
CA ALA A 2 12.23 2.00 -28.89
C ALA A 2 12.24 0.67 -28.11
N LEU A 3 12.32 -0.47 -28.81
CA LEU A 3 12.38 -1.79 -28.17
C LEU A 3 13.67 -1.96 -27.34
N ILE A 4 14.81 -1.58 -27.90
CA ILE A 4 16.13 -1.65 -27.24
C ILE A 4 16.16 -0.71 -26.02
N GLN A 5 15.62 0.51 -26.16
CA GLN A 5 15.48 1.45 -25.06
C GLN A 5 14.59 0.87 -23.94
N SER A 6 13.47 0.24 -24.30
CA SER A 6 12.54 -0.37 -23.34
C SER A 6 13.16 -1.53 -22.58
N ILE A 7 13.88 -2.41 -23.28
CA ILE A 7 14.59 -3.54 -22.68
C ILE A 7 15.68 -3.01 -21.73
N PHE A 8 16.47 -2.05 -22.19
CA PHE A 8 17.50 -1.42 -21.37
C PHE A 8 16.93 -0.79 -20.10
N ASN A 9 15.87 0.00 -20.22
CA ASN A 9 15.19 0.63 -19.08
C ASN A 9 14.64 -0.41 -18.10
N THR A 10 14.09 -1.51 -18.61
CA THR A 10 13.54 -2.59 -17.77
C THR A 10 14.65 -3.31 -17.00
N VAL A 11 15.74 -3.66 -17.68
CA VAL A 11 16.90 -4.32 -17.06
C VAL A 11 17.57 -3.39 -16.06
N PHE A 12 17.73 -2.12 -16.41
CA PHE A 12 18.31 -1.11 -15.51
C PHE A 12 17.44 -0.85 -14.28
N ASP A 13 16.12 -0.76 -14.45
CA ASP A 13 15.18 -0.62 -13.33
C ASP A 13 15.21 -1.83 -12.41
N LEU A 14 15.29 -3.04 -12.99
CA LEU A 14 15.43 -4.27 -12.22
C LEU A 14 16.75 -4.28 -11.45
N ALA A 15 17.87 -3.95 -12.10
CA ALA A 15 19.16 -3.84 -11.45
C ALA A 15 19.15 -2.80 -10.32
N TYR A 16 18.61 -1.61 -10.58
CA TYR A 16 18.52 -0.55 -9.57
C TYR A 16 17.66 -0.97 -8.37
N PHE A 17 16.53 -1.62 -8.61
CA PHE A 17 15.69 -2.19 -7.55
C PHE A 17 16.45 -3.23 -6.72
N MET A 18 17.22 -4.12 -7.35
CA MET A 18 18.02 -5.14 -6.65
C MET A 18 19.15 -4.52 -5.83
N PHE A 19 19.84 -3.49 -6.33
CA PHE A 19 21.00 -2.90 -5.66
C PHE A 19 20.66 -1.80 -4.64
N LYS A 20 19.58 -1.04 -4.86
CA LYS A 20 19.22 0.13 -4.04
C LYS A 20 17.93 -0.04 -3.24
N GLY A 21 17.20 -1.14 -3.45
CA GLY A 21 15.96 -1.45 -2.75
C GLY A 21 14.74 -0.70 -3.30
N SER A 22 13.56 -1.11 -2.82
CA SER A 22 12.27 -0.63 -3.35
C SER A 22 11.98 0.83 -3.02
N ILE A 23 12.46 1.34 -1.89
CA ILE A 23 12.25 2.74 -1.47
C ILE A 23 13.01 3.69 -2.40
N ALA A 24 14.31 3.43 -2.65
CA ALA A 24 15.10 4.25 -3.55
C ALA A 24 14.52 4.23 -4.97
N TYR A 25 14.02 3.07 -5.41
CA TYR A 25 13.34 2.94 -6.69
C TYR A 25 12.06 3.78 -6.77
N ALA A 26 11.21 3.77 -5.74
CA ALA A 26 10.00 4.59 -5.67
C ALA A 26 10.33 6.09 -5.73
N ARG A 27 11.31 6.54 -4.94
CA ARG A 27 11.79 7.94 -4.96
C ARG A 27 12.33 8.34 -6.33
N LYS A 28 13.10 7.47 -6.99
CA LYS A 28 13.61 7.69 -8.35
C LYS A 28 12.48 7.80 -9.38
N LYS A 29 11.36 7.09 -9.20
CA LYS A 29 10.18 7.23 -10.05
C LYS A 29 9.45 8.55 -9.83
N GLY A 30 9.67 9.24 -8.70
CA GLY A 30 9.08 10.53 -8.38
C GLY A 30 8.20 10.51 -7.13
N VAL A 31 7.95 9.35 -6.54
CA VAL A 31 7.13 9.23 -5.33
C VAL A 31 7.82 9.91 -4.16
N ILE A 32 7.07 10.69 -3.38
CA ILE A 32 7.56 11.28 -2.14
C ILE A 32 7.33 10.26 -1.04
N VAL A 33 8.41 9.67 -0.53
CA VAL A 33 8.35 8.56 0.45
C VAL A 33 9.11 8.94 1.71
N GLY A 34 8.42 8.88 2.85
CA GLY A 34 9.02 9.01 4.19
C GLY A 34 9.92 7.83 4.56
N GLU A 35 10.29 7.78 5.83
CA GLU A 35 11.27 6.82 6.35
C GLU A 35 10.63 5.50 6.80
N HIS A 36 11.44 4.44 6.83
CA HIS A 36 11.05 3.10 7.30
C HIS A 36 9.83 2.47 6.59
N CYS A 37 9.59 2.85 5.34
CA CYS A 37 8.53 2.27 4.52
C CYS A 37 8.92 0.87 4.01
N ARG A 38 7.92 0.02 3.75
CA ARG A 38 8.07 -1.27 3.09
C ARG A 38 7.23 -1.29 1.83
N ILE A 39 7.89 -1.34 0.68
CA ILE A 39 7.23 -1.24 -0.62
C ILE A 39 7.47 -2.52 -1.41
N TYR A 40 6.39 -3.20 -1.80
CA TYR A 40 6.39 -4.46 -2.55
C TYR A 40 5.90 -4.30 -3.99
N ILE A 41 5.69 -3.08 -4.46
CA ILE A 41 5.29 -2.76 -5.83
C ILE A 41 6.41 -2.05 -6.60
N LYS A 42 6.36 -2.17 -7.93
CA LYS A 42 7.24 -1.46 -8.87
C LYS A 42 6.48 -0.47 -9.76
N SER A 43 5.18 -0.68 -9.95
CA SER A 43 4.33 0.19 -10.77
C SER A 43 3.69 1.27 -9.91
N TRP A 44 3.91 2.54 -10.28
CA TRP A 44 3.42 3.72 -9.55
C TRP A 44 2.47 4.58 -10.37
N GLY A 45 1.92 4.03 -11.46
CA GLY A 45 1.10 4.79 -12.40
C GLY A 45 1.91 5.76 -13.26
N SER A 46 1.20 6.68 -13.92
CA SER A 46 1.76 7.63 -14.88
C SER A 46 2.32 8.89 -14.22
N GLU A 47 1.76 9.31 -13.07
CA GLU A 47 2.16 10.52 -12.34
C GLU A 47 2.64 10.19 -10.91
N PRO A 48 3.71 9.40 -10.74
CA PRO A 48 4.23 9.01 -9.43
C PRO A 48 4.58 10.20 -8.51
N PHE A 49 4.89 11.36 -9.09
CA PHE A 49 5.17 12.61 -8.36
C PHE A 49 3.95 13.21 -7.65
N LEU A 50 2.75 12.67 -7.86
CA LEU A 50 1.52 13.03 -7.15
C LEU A 50 1.23 12.11 -5.95
N ILE A 51 2.12 11.17 -5.64
CA ILE A 51 1.93 10.19 -4.57
C ILE A 51 2.85 10.55 -3.39
N HIS A 52 2.23 10.77 -2.23
CA HIS A 52 2.91 11.12 -1.00
C HIS A 52 2.67 10.02 0.05
N LEU A 53 3.74 9.42 0.55
CA LEU A 53 3.71 8.42 1.61
C LEU A 53 4.45 8.95 2.84
N GLY A 54 3.81 8.90 4.01
CA GLY A 54 4.42 9.22 5.30
C GLY A 54 5.47 8.20 5.74
N ASN A 55 5.75 8.17 7.04
CA ASN A 55 6.72 7.24 7.62
C ASN A 55 6.05 5.90 7.95
N HIS A 56 6.81 4.80 7.97
CA HIS A 56 6.32 3.47 8.36
C HIS A 56 5.11 2.98 7.53
N VAL A 57 5.05 3.36 6.25
CA VAL A 57 4.00 2.89 5.34
C VAL A 57 4.39 1.54 4.74
N THR A 58 3.48 0.57 4.78
CA THR A 58 3.63 -0.72 4.12
C THR A 58 2.67 -0.80 2.93
N VAL A 59 3.22 -0.88 1.72
CA VAL A 59 2.50 -1.06 0.46
C VAL A 59 2.75 -2.47 -0.05
N THR A 60 1.75 -3.35 0.09
CA THR A 60 1.89 -4.76 -0.28
C THR A 60 1.73 -5.00 -1.78
N SER A 61 1.91 -6.26 -2.21
CA SER A 61 1.89 -6.64 -3.63
C SER A 61 0.59 -6.26 -4.34
N GLY A 62 0.70 -5.87 -5.61
CA GLY A 62 -0.44 -5.60 -6.50
C GLY A 62 -1.26 -4.34 -6.18
N VAL A 63 -0.89 -3.58 -5.14
CA VAL A 63 -1.50 -2.28 -4.83
C VAL A 63 -1.33 -1.33 -6.02
N LYS A 64 -2.38 -0.58 -6.34
CA LYS A 64 -2.38 0.42 -7.42
C LYS A 64 -2.74 1.79 -6.86
N PHE A 65 -1.92 2.77 -7.18
CA PHE A 65 -2.22 4.19 -6.98
C PHE A 65 -2.65 4.78 -8.31
N ILE A 66 -3.84 5.35 -8.36
CA ILE A 66 -4.41 5.97 -9.57
C ILE A 66 -4.46 7.47 -9.35
N THR A 67 -3.67 8.23 -10.10
CA THR A 67 -3.48 9.68 -9.93
C THR A 67 -4.28 10.52 -10.92
N HIS A 68 -4.94 9.88 -11.89
CA HIS A 68 -5.78 10.54 -12.88
C HIS A 68 -7.03 9.74 -13.21
N ASP A 69 -8.01 10.39 -13.85
CA ASP A 69 -9.21 9.74 -14.35
C ASP A 69 -9.26 9.78 -15.89
N GLY A 70 -8.92 8.65 -16.50
CA GLY A 70 -8.93 8.50 -17.95
C GLY A 70 -10.33 8.52 -18.57
N SER A 71 -11.40 8.31 -17.79
CA SER A 71 -12.78 8.33 -18.31
C SER A 71 -13.18 9.72 -18.84
N THR A 72 -12.51 10.77 -18.36
CA THR A 72 -12.70 12.17 -18.82
C THR A 72 -12.43 12.35 -20.33
N CYS A 73 -11.72 11.41 -20.98
CA CYS A 73 -11.47 11.45 -22.42
C CYS A 73 -12.73 11.30 -23.29
N LEU A 74 -13.87 10.90 -22.72
CA LEU A 74 -15.16 10.80 -23.41
C LEU A 74 -15.88 12.14 -23.51
N VAL A 75 -15.44 13.17 -22.79
CA VAL A 75 -16.07 14.49 -22.76
C VAL A 75 -15.15 15.50 -23.43
N TYR A 76 -15.72 16.33 -24.30
CA TYR A 76 -15.00 17.33 -25.08
C TYR A 76 -15.53 18.74 -24.81
N ASP A 77 -14.64 19.73 -24.83
CA ASP A 77 -15.02 21.14 -24.81
C ASP A 77 -15.54 21.62 -26.18
N ALA A 78 -15.93 22.89 -26.26
CA ALA A 78 -16.45 23.49 -27.49
C ALA A 78 -15.42 23.52 -28.65
N GLN A 79 -14.14 23.33 -28.34
CA GLN A 79 -13.02 23.30 -29.29
C GLN A 79 -12.62 21.86 -29.65
N GLY A 80 -13.36 20.86 -29.18
CA GLY A 80 -13.07 19.44 -29.43
C GLY A 80 -11.85 18.93 -28.68
N LYS A 81 -11.44 19.57 -27.58
CA LYS A 81 -10.35 19.09 -26.71
C LYS A 81 -10.92 18.30 -25.53
N ARG A 82 -10.15 17.31 -25.08
CA ARG A 82 -10.54 16.42 -23.98
C ARG A 82 -10.36 17.10 -22.63
N TYR A 83 -11.28 16.83 -21.71
CA TYR A 83 -11.07 17.10 -20.30
C TYR A 83 -10.03 16.15 -19.71
N GLN A 84 -9.33 16.62 -18.67
CA GLN A 84 -8.35 15.84 -17.93
C GLN A 84 -8.56 16.07 -16.43
N ARG A 85 -8.49 15.00 -15.64
CA ARG A 85 -8.56 15.07 -14.17
C ARG A 85 -7.35 14.37 -13.58
N PHE A 86 -6.57 15.12 -12.81
CA PHE A 86 -5.47 14.63 -11.99
C PHE A 86 -5.72 15.03 -10.55
N ALA A 87 -5.35 14.19 -9.60
CA ALA A 87 -5.44 14.53 -8.19
C ALA A 87 -4.39 13.75 -7.38
N PRO A 88 -3.70 14.41 -6.43
CA PRO A 88 -2.70 13.77 -5.60
C PRO A 88 -3.31 12.75 -4.65
N ILE A 89 -2.49 11.81 -4.22
CA ILE A 89 -2.82 10.84 -3.18
C ILE A 89 -1.89 11.11 -1.99
N HIS A 90 -2.49 11.27 -0.82
CA HIS A 90 -1.76 11.46 0.43
C HIS A 90 -1.99 10.26 1.34
N VAL A 91 -0.91 9.67 1.83
CA VAL A 91 -0.94 8.61 2.82
C VAL A 91 -0.15 9.08 4.04
N GLY A 92 -0.80 9.06 5.21
CA GLY A 92 -0.21 9.39 6.49
C GLY A 92 0.88 8.41 6.93
N SER A 93 1.24 8.49 8.21
CA SER A 93 2.26 7.60 8.78
C SER A 93 1.64 6.36 9.41
N HIS A 94 2.41 5.28 9.48
CA HIS A 94 1.99 4.01 10.09
C HIS A 94 0.74 3.42 9.41
N VAL A 95 0.79 3.34 8.08
CA VAL A 95 -0.31 2.83 7.27
C VAL A 95 0.04 1.47 6.67
N PHE A 96 -0.89 0.52 6.71
CA PHE A 96 -0.79 -0.75 6.01
C PHE A 96 -1.80 -0.80 4.86
N ILE A 97 -1.33 -1.02 3.63
CA ILE A 97 -2.18 -1.16 2.45
C ILE A 97 -2.13 -2.61 1.97
N GLY A 98 -3.23 -3.33 2.15
CA GLY A 98 -3.38 -4.74 1.85
C GLY A 98 -3.31 -5.09 0.36
N VAL A 99 -3.03 -6.36 0.09
CA VAL A 99 -2.69 -6.86 -1.26
C VAL A 99 -3.78 -6.52 -2.26
N ASN A 100 -3.40 -6.14 -3.47
CA ASN A 100 -4.32 -5.80 -4.58
C ASN A 100 -5.31 -4.65 -4.31
N SER A 101 -5.08 -3.80 -3.30
CA SER A 101 -5.93 -2.62 -3.08
C SER A 101 -5.71 -1.55 -4.16
N ILE A 102 -6.75 -0.76 -4.43
CA ILE A 102 -6.72 0.35 -5.40
C ILE A 102 -7.03 1.65 -4.65
N ILE A 103 -6.14 2.63 -4.78
CA ILE A 103 -6.31 3.96 -4.19
C ILE A 103 -6.65 4.94 -5.32
N MET A 104 -7.82 5.56 -5.23
CA MET A 104 -8.36 6.44 -6.29
C MET A 104 -7.78 7.87 -6.22
N PRO A 105 -7.87 8.65 -7.32
CA PRO A 105 -7.26 9.98 -7.36
C PRO A 105 -7.94 10.95 -6.40
N GLY A 106 -7.13 11.68 -5.63
CA GLY A 106 -7.60 12.70 -4.68
C GLY A 106 -7.86 12.17 -3.27
N VAL A 107 -7.58 10.89 -3.01
CA VAL A 107 -7.79 10.28 -1.70
C VAL A 107 -6.67 10.66 -0.73
N THR A 108 -7.08 11.03 0.48
CA THR A 108 -6.23 11.13 1.66
C THR A 108 -6.51 9.97 2.62
N ILE A 109 -5.48 9.18 2.91
CA ILE A 109 -5.49 8.15 3.95
C ILE A 109 -4.75 8.73 5.17
N GLY A 110 -5.43 8.77 6.31
CA GLY A 110 -4.88 9.21 7.59
C GLY A 110 -3.75 8.33 8.13
N SER A 111 -3.27 8.66 9.32
CA SER A 111 -2.24 7.90 10.04
C SER A 111 -2.84 6.79 10.92
N ASN A 112 -2.06 5.75 11.21
CA ASN A 112 -2.52 4.54 11.92
C ASN A 112 -3.72 3.87 11.24
N VAL A 113 -3.62 3.69 9.92
CA VAL A 113 -4.71 3.13 9.11
C VAL A 113 -4.36 1.75 8.55
N VAL A 114 -5.33 0.86 8.56
CA VAL A 114 -5.26 -0.42 7.84
C VAL A 114 -6.28 -0.41 6.70
N ILE A 115 -5.79 -0.59 5.47
CA ILE A 115 -6.62 -0.88 4.30
C ILE A 115 -6.57 -2.38 4.05
N GLY A 116 -7.72 -3.05 4.08
CA GLY A 116 -7.83 -4.48 3.85
C GLY A 116 -7.48 -4.88 2.42
N ALA A 117 -7.10 -6.14 2.22
CA ALA A 117 -6.81 -6.69 0.90
C ALA A 117 -7.99 -6.51 -0.08
N GLY A 118 -7.67 -6.23 -1.34
CA GLY A 118 -8.64 -6.09 -2.45
C GLY A 118 -9.55 -4.88 -2.34
N SER A 119 -9.28 -3.93 -1.43
CA SER A 119 -10.18 -2.79 -1.22
C SER A 119 -10.03 -1.73 -2.33
N VAL A 120 -11.11 -1.04 -2.66
CA VAL A 120 -11.08 0.13 -3.56
C VAL A 120 -11.40 1.38 -2.74
N VAL A 121 -10.37 2.16 -2.44
CA VAL A 121 -10.48 3.37 -1.63
C VAL A 121 -10.89 4.52 -2.54
N THR A 122 -12.16 4.89 -2.47
CA THR A 122 -12.78 5.94 -3.32
C THR A 122 -12.99 7.27 -2.60
N LYS A 123 -12.79 7.30 -1.29
CA LYS A 123 -12.95 8.47 -0.42
C LYS A 123 -11.87 8.45 0.66
N ASP A 124 -11.67 9.60 1.29
CA ASP A 124 -10.72 9.74 2.38
C ASP A 124 -11.01 8.75 3.52
N ILE A 125 -9.93 8.24 4.12
CA ILE A 125 -10.00 7.36 5.28
C ILE A 125 -9.41 8.13 6.46
N PRO A 126 -10.18 8.37 7.53
CA PRO A 126 -9.69 9.13 8.68
C PRO A 126 -8.60 8.38 9.44
N ASP A 127 -7.86 9.11 10.27
CA ASP A 127 -6.86 8.53 11.17
C ASP A 127 -7.45 7.40 12.04
N ASN A 128 -6.58 6.53 12.55
CA ASN A 128 -6.90 5.48 13.53
C ASN A 128 -8.05 4.56 13.09
N SER A 129 -8.07 4.19 11.81
CA SER A 129 -9.20 3.47 11.20
C SER A 129 -8.76 2.19 10.51
N VAL A 130 -9.65 1.22 10.46
CA VAL A 130 -9.53 0.05 9.59
C VAL A 130 -10.64 0.11 8.54
N ALA A 131 -10.27 0.12 7.26
CA ALA A 131 -11.20 0.21 6.15
C ALA A 131 -11.04 -0.98 5.19
N ILE A 132 -12.16 -1.57 4.77
CA ILE A 132 -12.17 -2.72 3.85
C ILE A 132 -13.30 -2.59 2.81
N GLY A 133 -13.17 -3.28 1.69
CA GLY A 133 -14.26 -3.51 0.72
C GLY A 133 -14.19 -2.68 -0.57
N VAL A 134 -15.23 -2.82 -1.39
CA VAL A 134 -15.37 -2.15 -2.70
C VAL A 134 -16.77 -1.54 -2.79
N PRO A 135 -16.93 -0.21 -2.56
CA PRO A 135 -15.92 0.73 -2.10
C PRO A 135 -15.50 0.47 -0.64
N ALA A 136 -14.28 0.88 -0.29
CA ALA A 136 -13.75 0.73 1.05
C ALA A 136 -14.55 1.58 2.04
N LYS A 137 -14.91 0.98 3.18
CA LYS A 137 -15.60 1.66 4.29
C LYS A 137 -14.87 1.36 5.59
N VAL A 138 -14.84 2.33 6.50
CA VAL A 138 -14.33 2.12 7.87
C VAL A 138 -15.24 1.12 8.57
N VAL A 139 -14.66 0.04 9.09
CA VAL A 139 -15.36 -1.06 9.77
C VAL A 139 -15.04 -1.17 11.25
N THR A 140 -13.89 -0.65 11.69
CA THR A 140 -13.50 -0.62 13.10
C THR A 140 -12.39 0.43 13.33
N SER A 141 -12.10 0.74 14.59
CA SER A 141 -10.98 1.60 14.94
C SER A 141 -9.66 0.83 14.93
N PHE A 142 -8.55 1.55 14.77
CA PHE A 142 -7.22 0.96 14.88
C PHE A 142 -6.94 0.44 16.29
N ASN A 143 -7.49 1.07 17.32
CA ASN A 143 -7.33 0.63 18.71
C ASN A 143 -8.00 -0.73 18.94
N ASP A 144 -9.23 -0.92 18.45
CA ASP A 144 -9.93 -2.20 18.56
C ASP A 144 -9.21 -3.29 17.77
N PHE A 145 -8.74 -2.96 16.57
CA PHE A 145 -7.88 -3.84 15.77
C PHE A 145 -6.62 -4.22 16.54
N GLN A 146 -5.92 -3.27 17.14
CA GLN A 146 -4.71 -3.52 17.92
C GLN A 146 -4.99 -4.41 19.14
N ALA A 147 -6.05 -4.13 19.89
CA ALA A 147 -6.46 -4.94 21.03
C ALA A 147 -6.73 -6.39 20.61
N LYS A 148 -7.48 -6.56 19.51
CA LYS A 148 -7.73 -7.88 18.91
C LYS A 148 -6.42 -8.58 18.57
N ILE A 149 -5.51 -7.95 17.82
CA ILE A 149 -4.23 -8.55 17.44
C ILE A 149 -3.40 -8.98 18.66
N LYS A 150 -3.32 -8.16 19.71
CA LYS A 150 -2.61 -8.52 20.96
C LYS A 150 -3.17 -9.77 21.61
N THR A 151 -4.50 -9.94 21.57
CA THR A 151 -5.18 -11.10 22.14
C THR A 151 -5.17 -12.32 21.22
N THR A 152 -5.12 -12.18 19.89
CA THR A 152 -5.28 -13.31 18.98
C THR A 152 -4.00 -13.78 18.33
N CYS A 153 -2.97 -12.94 18.23
CA CYS A 153 -1.75 -13.23 17.46
C CYS A 153 -0.55 -13.54 18.36
N ALA A 154 0.39 -14.33 17.83
CA ALA A 154 1.72 -14.49 18.42
C ALA A 154 2.56 -13.23 18.13
N SER A 155 3.31 -12.78 19.13
CA SER A 155 4.30 -11.71 19.02
C SER A 155 5.68 -12.27 18.67
N ASP A 156 6.54 -11.43 18.10
CA ASP A 156 7.92 -11.84 17.80
C ASP A 156 8.71 -12.23 19.06
N SER A 157 8.36 -11.66 20.22
CA SER A 157 8.93 -12.00 21.52
C SER A 157 8.56 -13.42 21.97
N GLU A 158 7.32 -13.85 21.75
CA GLU A 158 6.86 -15.22 22.05
C GLU A 158 7.51 -16.27 21.11
N LEU A 159 8.01 -15.82 19.97
CA LEU A 159 8.68 -16.64 18.96
C LEU A 159 10.21 -16.50 19.04
N ALA A 160 10.75 -15.78 20.02
CA ALA A 160 12.18 -15.52 20.14
C ALA A 160 12.96 -16.84 20.30
N GLY A 161 14.16 -16.90 19.71
CA GLY A 161 15.03 -18.07 19.79
C GLY A 161 14.75 -19.18 18.76
N ILE A 162 13.60 -19.16 18.07
CA ILE A 162 13.31 -20.11 16.99
C ILE A 162 13.93 -19.60 15.69
N GLN A 163 15.02 -20.26 15.27
CA GLN A 163 15.78 -19.90 14.07
C GLN A 163 15.15 -20.48 12.79
N ASP A 164 14.60 -21.69 12.87
CA ASP A 164 13.94 -22.31 11.72
C ASP A 164 12.59 -21.63 11.43
N TYR A 165 12.43 -21.14 10.20
CA TYR A 165 11.25 -20.38 9.80
C TYR A 165 9.98 -21.24 9.86
N THR A 166 10.04 -22.50 9.45
CA THR A 166 8.88 -23.40 9.44
C THR A 166 8.41 -23.67 10.87
N GLN A 167 9.34 -23.96 11.78
CA GLN A 167 9.06 -24.12 13.20
C GLN A 167 8.51 -22.84 13.81
N ARG A 168 9.04 -21.67 13.43
CA ARG A 168 8.55 -20.37 13.89
C ARG A 168 7.09 -20.15 13.48
N VAL A 169 6.75 -20.45 12.23
CA VAL A 169 5.37 -20.35 11.71
C VAL A 169 4.45 -21.33 12.43
N GLN A 170 4.86 -22.58 12.57
CA GLN A 170 4.07 -23.61 13.25
C GLN A 170 3.78 -23.20 14.71
N ARG A 171 4.80 -22.70 15.43
CA ARG A 171 4.63 -22.19 16.79
C ARG A 171 3.68 -21.00 16.87
N ALA A 172 3.73 -20.09 15.88
CA ALA A 172 2.83 -18.95 15.83
C ALA A 172 1.37 -19.40 15.68
N ILE A 173 1.10 -20.40 14.82
CA ILE A 173 -0.23 -20.98 14.62
C ILE A 173 -0.75 -21.63 15.91
N GLU A 174 0.10 -22.40 16.62
CA GLU A 174 -0.26 -23.01 17.90
C GLU A 174 -0.65 -21.97 18.95
N LEU A 175 0.15 -20.93 19.11
CA LEU A 175 -0.13 -19.84 20.06
C LEU A 175 -1.43 -19.11 19.70
N GLN A 176 -1.68 -18.89 18.41
CA GLN A 176 -2.93 -18.29 17.93
C GLN A 176 -4.14 -19.16 18.30
N ALA A 177 -4.08 -20.47 18.04
CA ALA A 177 -5.16 -21.40 18.38
C ALA A 177 -5.43 -21.46 19.90
N GLN A 178 -4.38 -21.45 20.72
CA GLN A 178 -4.49 -21.42 22.18
C GLN A 178 -5.19 -20.15 22.66
N LYS A 179 -4.79 -18.99 22.14
CA LYS A 179 -5.38 -17.69 22.48
C LYS A 179 -6.85 -17.60 22.04
N GLN A 180 -7.18 -18.14 20.88
CA GLN A 180 -8.56 -18.15 20.37
C GLN A 180 -9.51 -19.03 21.18
N SER A 181 -8.99 -20.07 21.83
CA SER A 181 -9.78 -20.99 22.66
C SER A 181 -10.12 -20.41 24.04
N GLN A 182 -9.55 -19.26 24.40
CA GLN A 182 -9.75 -18.56 25.67
C GLN A 182 -10.72 -17.37 25.56
N LEU A 183 -11.25 -17.09 24.36
CA LEU A 183 -12.23 -16.04 24.04
C LEU A 183 -13.64 -16.63 23.97
#